data_AF-A0A8T2KC19-F1
#
_entry.id   AF-A0A8T2KC19-F1
#
_cell.length_a   1.000
_cell.length_b   1.000
_cell.length_c   1.000
_cell.angle_alpha   90.00
_cell.angle_beta   90.00
_cell.angle_gamma   90.00
#
_symmetry.space_group_name_H-M   'P 1'
#
loop_
_entity.id
_entity.type
_entity.pdbx_description
1 polymer ?
#
loop_
_entity_poly.entity_id
_entity_poly.type
_entity_poly.pdbx_seq_one_letter_code
_entity_poly.pdbx_strand_id
1 'polypeptide(L)'
;DSLGGNSKTAMVATVSPAADNYDETLSTLRYADRAKNIVNHAIVNEDPNARIIRDLRDEVEKLRDQLTQAESMKAPELKERLHESEKLIQEMTVTWEEKLRKTEEIAQERQKQLESLGISLQSSGIKVGDNKCFLVNLNADPALNELLVYYLKDHTLIGSHDSQDIQLCGLGIQPEHCIIDITAEGQVILTPMKNTR
;
A
#
# COMPACT_ATOMS: atom_id res chain seq x y z
N ASP A 1 4.06 11.65 -15.94
CA ASP A 1 4.33 11.71 -17.38
C ASP A 1 5.17 10.49 -17.76
N SER A 2 4.50 9.39 -18.13
CA SER A 2 5.11 8.05 -18.10
C SER A 2 5.52 7.51 -19.48
N LEU A 3 5.00 8.08 -20.57
CA LEU A 3 5.34 7.70 -21.95
C LEU A 3 5.78 8.95 -22.71
N GLY A 4 7.02 9.00 -23.17
CA GLY A 4 7.62 10.16 -23.83
C GLY A 4 8.06 11.29 -22.88
N GLY A 5 7.97 11.08 -21.57
CA GLY A 5 8.18 12.14 -20.55
C GLY A 5 9.37 11.91 -19.62
N ASN A 6 9.36 12.63 -18.50
CA ASN A 6 10.34 12.51 -17.43
C ASN A 6 10.02 11.33 -16.49
N SER A 7 10.28 10.11 -16.98
CA SER A 7 10.08 8.88 -16.22
C SER A 7 11.00 7.76 -16.70
N LYS A 8 11.47 6.91 -15.78
CA LYS A 8 12.07 5.62 -16.13
C LYS A 8 10.94 4.59 -16.23
N THR A 9 10.51 4.29 -17.45
CA THR A 9 9.35 3.44 -17.69
C THR A 9 9.76 2.07 -18.19
N ALA A 10 9.18 1.03 -17.59
CA ALA A 10 9.30 -0.35 -18.02
C ALA A 10 7.90 -0.88 -18.37
N MET A 11 7.82 -1.70 -19.41
CA MET A 11 6.62 -2.44 -19.76
C MET A 11 6.86 -3.92 -19.50
N VAL A 12 5.95 -4.57 -18.76
CA VAL A 12 5.93 -6.02 -18.60
C VAL A 12 4.74 -6.56 -19.40
N ALA A 13 5.04 -7.29 -20.47
CA ALA A 13 4.03 -7.94 -21.28
C ALA A 13 3.78 -9.36 -20.75
N THR A 14 2.63 -9.58 -20.11
CA THR A 14 2.21 -10.92 -19.66
C THR A 14 1.37 -11.58 -20.73
N VAL A 15 1.72 -12.80 -21.13
CA VAL A 15 1.06 -13.54 -22.21
C VAL A 15 0.70 -14.96 -21.77
N SER A 16 -0.36 -15.51 -22.36
CA SER A 16 -0.76 -16.89 -22.12
C SER A 16 -0.01 -17.83 -23.07
N PRO A 17 0.49 -18.99 -22.60
CA PRO A 17 1.09 -20.00 -23.48
C PRO A 17 0.05 -20.85 -24.22
N ALA A 18 -1.25 -20.71 -23.90
CA ALA A 18 -2.30 -21.54 -24.47
C ALA A 18 -2.65 -21.13 -25.92
N ALA A 19 -2.89 -22.12 -26.78
CA ALA A 19 -3.08 -21.90 -28.23
C ALA A 19 -4.39 -21.17 -28.57
N ASP A 20 -5.40 -21.30 -27.72
CA ASP A 20 -6.66 -20.56 -27.81
C ASP A 20 -6.48 -19.04 -27.64
N ASN A 21 -5.40 -18.60 -26.99
CA ASN A 21 -5.05 -17.20 -26.76
C ASN A 21 -4.03 -16.64 -27.77
N TYR A 22 -3.84 -17.31 -28.91
CA TYR A 22 -2.82 -16.94 -29.89
C TYR A 22 -2.96 -15.49 -30.40
N ASP A 23 -4.16 -15.08 -30.80
CA ASP A 23 -4.39 -13.75 -31.38
C ASP A 23 -4.18 -12.62 -30.36
N GLU A 24 -4.61 -12.83 -29.11
CA GLU A 24 -4.40 -11.88 -28.00
C GLU A 24 -2.92 -11.79 -27.60
N THR A 25 -2.25 -12.94 -27.55
CA THR A 25 -0.80 -13.03 -27.29
C THR A 25 -0.01 -12.28 -28.36
N LEU A 26 -0.34 -12.49 -29.63
CA LEU A 26 0.29 -11.80 -30.75
C LEU A 26 0.05 -10.27 -30.70
N SER A 27 -1.17 -9.86 -30.37
CA SER A 27 -1.53 -8.44 -30.23
C SER A 27 -0.74 -7.77 -29.10
N THR A 28 -0.59 -8.47 -27.97
CA THR A 28 0.21 -8.01 -26.82
C THR A 28 1.69 -7.86 -27.18
N LEU A 29 2.27 -8.84 -27.88
CA LEU A 29 3.66 -8.79 -28.34
C LEU A 29 3.90 -7.65 -29.34
N ARG A 30 2.98 -7.44 -30.28
CA ARG A 30 3.05 -6.30 -31.22
C ARG A 30 2.97 -4.95 -30.52
N TYR A 31 2.19 -4.85 -29.46
CA TYR A 31 2.15 -3.63 -28.66
C TYR A 31 3.47 -3.43 -27.90
N ALA A 32 4.02 -4.49 -27.29
CA ALA A 32 5.30 -4.44 -26.61
C ALA A 32 6.46 -4.02 -27.53
N ASP A 33 6.48 -4.54 -28.77
CA ASP A 33 7.46 -4.15 -29.78
C ASP A 33 7.38 -2.65 -30.15
N ARG A 34 6.16 -2.11 -30.27
CA ARG A 34 5.97 -0.67 -30.48
C ARG A 34 6.37 0.16 -29.25
N ALA A 35 5.99 -0.28 -28.05
CA ALA A 35 6.27 0.42 -26.81
C ALA A 35 7.78 0.55 -26.52
N LYS A 36 8.59 -0.44 -26.93
CA LYS A 36 10.05 -0.39 -26.89
C LYS A 36 10.65 0.83 -27.62
N ASN A 37 9.97 1.35 -28.64
CA ASN A 37 10.47 2.47 -29.43
C ASN A 37 10.11 3.85 -28.82
N ILE A 38 9.37 3.88 -27.70
CA ILE A 38 9.04 5.13 -27.00
C ILE A 38 10.28 5.58 -26.22
N VAL A 39 10.77 6.78 -26.53
CA VAL A 39 11.96 7.36 -25.88
C VAL A 39 11.53 8.33 -24.78
N ASN A 40 11.89 8.01 -23.54
CA ASN A 40 11.69 8.90 -22.39
C ASN A 40 12.93 9.75 -22.11
N HIS A 41 12.71 10.94 -21.55
CA HIS A 41 13.75 11.89 -21.16
C HIS A 41 13.73 12.06 -19.65
N ALA A 42 14.25 11.06 -18.93
CA ALA A 42 14.27 11.06 -17.48
C ALA A 42 15.37 11.99 -16.92
N ILE A 43 14.97 12.93 -16.08
CA ILE A 43 15.79 13.90 -15.37
C ILE A 43 15.60 13.67 -13.87
N VAL A 44 16.65 13.89 -13.07
CA VAL A 44 16.55 13.79 -11.61
C VAL A 44 15.59 14.87 -11.11
N ASN A 45 14.46 14.43 -10.58
CA ASN A 45 13.53 15.32 -9.89
C ASN A 45 14.12 15.65 -8.52
N GLU A 46 14.72 16.83 -8.38
CA GLU A 46 15.00 17.36 -7.04
C GLU A 46 13.66 17.65 -6.36
N ASP A 47 13.43 17.07 -5.18
CA ASP A 47 12.27 17.39 -4.37
C ASP A 47 12.30 18.90 -4.06
N PRO A 48 11.23 19.65 -4.36
CA PRO A 48 11.20 21.10 -4.15
C PRO A 48 11.53 21.46 -2.70
N ASN A 49 11.08 20.67 -1.72
CA ASN A 49 11.39 20.89 -0.31
C ASN A 49 12.84 20.53 0.00
N ALA A 50 13.39 19.44 -0.54
CA ALA A 50 14.80 19.11 -0.35
C ALA A 50 15.73 20.18 -0.92
N ARG A 51 15.38 20.74 -2.09
CA ARG A 51 16.09 21.88 -2.68
C ARG A 51 15.95 23.12 -1.79
N ILE A 52 14.74 23.47 -1.37
CA ILE A 52 14.50 24.62 -0.48
C ILE A 52 15.26 24.44 0.85
N ILE A 53 15.24 23.26 1.48
CA ILE A 53 15.96 23.00 2.72
C ILE A 53 17.47 23.14 2.54
N ARG A 54 18.03 22.62 1.43
CA ARG A 54 19.45 22.79 1.09
C ARG A 54 19.80 24.26 0.93
N ASP A 55 19.06 24.96 0.09
CA ASP A 55 19.32 26.37 -0.21
C ASP A 55 19.14 27.25 1.04
N LEU A 56 18.13 26.97 1.88
CA LEU A 56 17.91 27.66 3.16
C LEU A 56 19.01 27.35 4.18
N ARG A 57 19.53 26.12 4.25
CA ARG A 57 20.65 25.76 5.13
C ARG A 57 21.93 26.47 4.70
N ASP A 58 22.22 26.50 3.40
CA ASP A 58 23.37 27.21 2.84
C ASP A 58 23.28 28.72 3.11
N GLU A 59 22.07 29.30 3.01
CA GLU A 59 21.82 30.71 3.31
C GLU A 59 21.96 31.00 4.82
N VAL A 60 21.45 30.13 5.69
CA VAL A 60 21.63 30.22 7.15
C VAL A 60 23.11 30.22 7.52
N GLU A 61 23.92 29.36 6.89
CA GLU A 61 25.35 29.28 7.14
C GLU A 61 26.08 30.56 6.70
N LYS A 62 25.80 31.05 5.48
CA LYS A 62 26.34 32.34 4.99
C LYS A 62 25.94 33.51 5.87
N LEU A 63 24.69 33.58 6.29
CA LEU A 63 24.19 34.66 7.14
C LEU A 63 24.84 34.61 8.52
N ARG A 64 25.06 33.42 9.09
CA ARG A 64 25.79 33.25 10.36
C ARG A 64 27.24 33.69 10.24
N ASP A 65 27.93 33.35 9.15
CA ASP A 65 29.30 33.78 8.87
C ASP A 65 29.40 35.30 8.69
N GLN A 66 28.43 35.91 7.99
CA GLN A 66 28.35 37.36 7.85
C GLN A 66 28.06 38.05 9.19
N LEU A 67 27.20 37.48 10.03
CA LEU A 67 26.87 38.04 11.34
C LEU A 67 28.06 37.99 12.32
N THR A 68 28.89 36.93 12.22
CA THR A 68 30.13 36.80 13.00
C THR A 68 31.25 37.68 12.48
N GLN A 69 31.33 37.93 11.17
CA GLN A 69 32.27 38.89 10.59
C GLN A 69 31.84 40.36 10.76
N ALA A 70 30.53 40.62 10.92
CA ALA A 70 29.93 41.95 10.99
C ALA A 70 29.49 42.36 12.41
N GLU A 71 30.23 41.98 13.46
CA GLU A 71 30.00 42.48 14.82
C GLU A 71 30.10 44.02 14.96
N SER A 72 30.43 44.74 13.88
CA SER A 72 30.33 46.20 13.83
C SER A 72 29.42 46.69 12.70
N MET A 73 28.17 46.97 13.07
CA MET A 73 27.22 47.88 12.40
C MET A 73 26.39 47.32 11.21
N LYS A 74 25.09 47.11 11.50
CA LYS A 74 23.93 46.78 10.63
C LYS A 74 23.87 45.29 10.23
N ALA A 75 22.75 44.57 10.34
CA ALA A 75 21.38 44.98 10.15
C ALA A 75 20.39 44.06 10.90
N PRO A 76 19.40 44.60 11.65
CA PRO A 76 18.31 43.81 12.23
C PRO A 76 17.55 42.98 11.18
N GLU A 77 17.55 43.43 9.92
CA GLU A 77 16.96 42.76 8.76
C GLU A 77 17.60 41.39 8.45
N LEU A 78 18.91 41.22 8.68
CA LEU A 78 19.61 39.93 8.47
C LEU A 78 19.26 38.92 9.57
N LYS A 79 19.10 39.40 10.81
CA LYS A 79 18.63 38.58 11.95
C LYS A 79 17.20 38.11 11.74
N GLU A 80 16.34 38.97 11.20
CA GLU A 80 14.95 38.66 10.91
C GLU A 80 14.83 37.60 9.80
N ARG A 81 15.55 37.76 8.68
CA ARG A 81 15.60 36.74 7.62
C ARG A 81 16.14 35.39 8.08
N LEU A 82 17.16 35.40 8.95
CA LEU A 82 17.68 34.16 9.54
C LEU A 82 16.61 33.45 10.36
N HIS A 83 15.87 34.19 11.18
CA HIS A 83 14.80 33.65 12.01
C HIS A 83 13.64 33.09 11.18
N GLU A 84 13.23 33.78 10.11
CA GLU A 84 12.22 33.29 9.17
C GLU A 84 12.67 32.00 8.47
N SER A 85 13.93 31.93 8.04
CA SER A 85 14.51 30.74 7.41
C SER A 85 14.54 29.54 8.37
N GLU A 86 15.00 29.73 9.60
CA GLU A 86 15.03 28.69 10.64
C GLU A 86 13.61 28.18 10.96
N LYS A 87 12.62 29.09 11.03
CA LYS A 87 11.22 28.74 11.26
C LYS A 87 10.63 27.90 10.14
N LEU A 88 10.90 28.24 8.87
CA LEU A 88 10.45 27.46 7.71
C LEU A 88 11.03 26.04 7.70
N ILE A 89 12.33 25.89 8.02
CA ILE A 89 12.97 24.57 8.15
C ILE A 89 12.28 23.75 9.25
N GLN A 90 11.99 24.38 10.40
CA GLN A 90 11.35 23.71 11.52
C GLN A 90 9.92 23.26 11.19
N GLU A 91 9.12 24.12 10.57
CA GLU A 91 7.74 23.80 10.13
C GLU A 91 7.73 22.63 9.12
N MET A 92 8.63 22.64 8.14
CA MET A 92 8.74 21.53 7.17
C MET A 92 9.20 20.22 7.83
N THR A 93 10.11 20.28 8.81
CA THR A 93 10.62 19.09 9.52
C THR A 93 9.56 18.47 10.42
N VAL A 94 8.83 19.29 11.19
CA VAL A 94 7.72 18.84 12.05
C VAL A 94 6.62 18.17 11.22
N THR A 95 6.32 18.71 10.03
CA THR A 95 5.34 18.12 9.12
C THR A 95 5.75 16.70 8.66
N TRP A 96 7.05 16.45 8.50
CA TRP A 96 7.57 15.12 8.14
C TRP A 96 7.51 14.13 9.31
N GLU A 97 7.82 14.57 10.53
CA GLU A 97 7.70 13.75 11.74
C GLU A 97 6.25 13.30 11.96
N GLU A 98 5.29 14.20 11.79
CA GLU A 98 3.86 13.86 11.88
C GLU A 98 3.42 12.86 10.79
N LYS A 99 3.89 13.04 9.55
CA LYS A 99 3.62 12.08 8.46
C LYS A 99 4.24 10.72 8.73
N LEU A 100 5.46 10.69 9.28
CA LEU A 100 6.14 9.45 9.64
C LEU A 100 5.37 8.73 10.75
N ARG A 101 4.96 9.45 11.79
CA ARG A 101 4.15 8.89 12.89
C ARG A 101 2.84 8.30 12.39
N LYS A 102 2.10 9.02 11.54
CA LYS A 102 0.87 8.48 10.93
C LYS A 102 1.11 7.22 10.10
N THR A 103 2.21 7.19 9.35
CA THR A 103 2.56 6.02 8.52
C THR A 103 2.90 4.82 9.40
N GLU A 104 3.63 5.04 10.50
CA GLU A 104 4.00 4.00 11.46
C GLU A 104 2.80 3.48 12.26
N GLU A 105 1.89 4.37 12.68
CA GLU A 105 0.61 3.99 13.31
C GLU A 105 -0.20 3.06 12.39
N ILE A 106 -0.34 3.40 11.10
CA ILE A 106 -1.03 2.56 10.11
C ILE A 106 -0.31 1.22 9.91
N ALA A 107 1.03 1.22 9.87
CA ALA A 107 1.81 0.00 9.72
C ALA A 107 1.67 -0.93 10.94
N GLN A 108 1.72 -0.38 12.15
CA GLN A 108 1.51 -1.13 13.39
C GLN A 108 0.09 -1.69 13.49
N GLU A 109 -0.92 -0.93 13.07
CA GLU A 109 -2.30 -1.40 13.06
C GLU A 109 -2.47 -2.57 12.08
N ARG A 110 -1.93 -2.47 10.86
CA ARG A 110 -1.92 -3.59 9.90
C ARG A 110 -1.19 -4.81 10.44
N GLN A 111 -0.06 -4.60 11.11
CA GLN A 111 0.71 -5.68 11.72
C GLN A 111 -0.09 -6.39 12.82
N LYS A 112 -0.73 -5.64 13.72
CA LYS A 112 -1.61 -6.20 14.76
C LYS A 112 -2.79 -6.95 14.16
N GLN A 113 -3.37 -6.44 13.07
CA GLN A 113 -4.45 -7.13 12.36
C GLN A 113 -3.96 -8.47 11.83
N LEU A 114 -2.82 -8.51 11.14
CA LEU A 114 -2.21 -9.76 10.64
C LEU A 114 -1.89 -10.73 11.78
N GLU A 115 -1.30 -10.25 12.88
CA GLU A 115 -1.00 -11.07 14.06
C GLU A 115 -2.26 -11.61 14.73
N SER A 116 -3.32 -10.79 14.85
CA SER A 116 -4.61 -11.21 15.42
C SER A 116 -5.29 -12.29 14.57
N LEU A 117 -5.05 -12.27 13.26
CA LEU A 117 -5.48 -13.30 12.31
C LEU A 117 -4.55 -14.52 12.34
N GLY A 118 -3.47 -14.50 13.13
CA GLY A 118 -2.51 -15.60 13.23
C GLY A 118 -1.57 -15.71 12.02
N ILE A 119 -1.35 -14.61 11.30
CA ILE A 119 -0.51 -14.55 10.11
C ILE A 119 0.90 -14.10 10.52
N SER A 120 1.90 -14.94 10.31
CA SER A 120 3.30 -14.56 10.41
C SER A 120 3.88 -14.34 9.00
N LEU A 121 4.36 -13.13 8.74
CA LEU A 121 5.01 -12.78 7.48
C LEU A 121 6.49 -13.20 7.55
N GLN A 122 6.83 -14.30 6.89
CA GLN A 122 8.23 -14.72 6.72
C GLN A 122 8.71 -14.39 5.31
N SER A 123 10.01 -14.24 5.13
CA SER A 123 10.64 -13.95 3.83
C SER A 123 10.34 -15.01 2.75
N SER A 124 9.87 -16.18 3.15
CA SER A 124 9.55 -17.33 2.29
C SER A 124 8.06 -17.65 2.14
N GLY A 125 7.15 -16.83 2.68
CA GLY A 125 5.70 -16.99 2.49
C GLY A 125 4.84 -16.67 3.72
N ILE A 126 3.54 -16.95 3.59
CA ILE A 126 2.55 -16.77 4.65
C ILE A 126 2.54 -18.03 5.54
N LYS A 127 2.93 -17.91 6.81
CA LYS A 127 2.74 -18.97 7.81
C LYS A 127 1.52 -18.63 8.67
N VAL A 128 0.52 -19.49 8.65
CA VAL A 128 -0.63 -19.40 9.57
C VAL A 128 -0.27 -20.10 10.87
N GLY A 129 -0.57 -19.47 12.00
CA GLY A 129 -0.32 -20.00 13.34
C GLY A 129 -1.17 -21.25 13.60
N ASP A 130 -0.57 -22.22 14.29
CA ASP A 130 -1.11 -23.59 14.47
C ASP A 130 -2.44 -23.66 15.25
N ASN A 131 -2.97 -22.53 15.75
CA ASN A 131 -4.10 -22.45 16.67
C ASN A 131 -5.26 -21.58 16.15
N LYS A 132 -5.38 -21.40 14.83
CA LYS A 132 -6.44 -20.58 14.18
C LYS A 132 -7.12 -21.39 13.09
N CYS A 133 -8.46 -21.35 13.05
CA CYS A 133 -9.25 -21.97 11.99
C CYS A 133 -9.41 -21.02 10.81
N PHE A 134 -9.33 -21.54 9.59
CA PHE A 134 -9.46 -20.76 8.37
C PHE A 134 -10.08 -21.61 7.25
N LEU A 135 -10.68 -20.94 6.26
CA LEU A 135 -11.10 -21.54 5.00
C LEU A 135 -10.12 -21.12 3.91
N VAL A 136 -9.83 -22.03 2.99
CA VAL A 136 -9.04 -21.74 1.78
C VAL A 136 -9.99 -21.77 0.60
N ASN A 137 -9.99 -20.71 -0.20
CA ASN A 137 -10.74 -20.70 -1.45
C ASN A 137 -10.04 -21.58 -2.48
N LEU A 138 -10.75 -22.57 -3.00
CA LEU A 138 -10.26 -23.51 -4.01
C LEU A 138 -10.71 -23.15 -5.41
N ASN A 139 -11.44 -22.04 -5.58
CA ASN A 139 -11.84 -21.58 -6.90
C ASN A 139 -10.60 -21.22 -7.73
N ALA A 140 -10.52 -21.77 -8.94
CA ALA A 140 -9.39 -21.59 -9.84
C ALA A 140 -9.51 -20.31 -10.69
N ASP A 141 -10.66 -19.64 -10.69
CA ASP A 141 -10.91 -18.41 -11.45
C ASP A 141 -10.34 -17.18 -10.72
N PRO A 142 -9.28 -16.53 -11.25
CA PRO A 142 -8.70 -15.33 -10.66
C PRO A 142 -9.61 -14.09 -10.75
N ALA A 143 -10.67 -14.15 -11.55
CA ALA A 143 -11.63 -13.06 -11.73
C ALA A 143 -12.75 -13.07 -10.68
N LEU A 144 -12.88 -14.13 -9.86
CA LEU A 144 -13.79 -14.13 -8.73
C LEU A 144 -13.15 -13.31 -7.59
N ASN A 145 -13.84 -12.25 -7.15
CA ASN A 145 -13.42 -11.29 -6.12
C ASN A 145 -13.41 -11.87 -4.68
N GLU A 146 -13.05 -13.13 -4.52
CA GLU A 146 -13.04 -13.80 -3.22
C GLU A 146 -11.61 -13.86 -2.65
N LEU A 147 -11.49 -13.77 -1.32
CA LEU A 147 -10.20 -13.90 -0.64
C LEU A 147 -9.68 -15.33 -0.81
N LEU A 148 -8.36 -15.50 -0.96
CA LEU A 148 -7.73 -16.82 -1.01
C LEU A 148 -7.86 -17.56 0.33
N VAL A 149 -7.85 -16.83 1.45
CA VAL A 149 -7.96 -17.39 2.81
C VAL A 149 -8.91 -16.53 3.64
N TYR A 150 -9.86 -17.17 4.31
CA TYR A 150 -10.78 -16.54 5.26
C TYR A 150 -10.51 -17.04 6.67
N TYR A 151 -10.21 -16.13 7.60
CA TYR A 151 -10.05 -16.48 9.01
C TYR A 151 -11.39 -16.57 9.69
N LEU A 152 -11.60 -17.67 10.42
CA LEU A 152 -12.84 -17.91 11.13
C LEU A 152 -12.78 -17.29 12.53
N LYS A 153 -13.83 -16.56 12.87
CA LYS A 153 -14.12 -16.12 14.24
C LYS A 153 -14.82 -17.26 14.99
N ASP A 154 -14.98 -17.10 16.30
CA ASP A 154 -15.75 -18.04 17.13
C ASP A 154 -17.20 -18.22 16.62
N HIS A 155 -17.76 -17.17 16.04
CA HIS A 155 -19.04 -17.19 15.32
C HIS A 155 -18.87 -16.44 14.00
N THR A 156 -19.03 -17.13 12.87
CA THR A 156 -18.81 -16.59 11.53
C THR A 156 -20.06 -16.75 10.67
N LEU A 157 -20.61 -15.62 10.21
CA LEU A 157 -21.78 -15.57 9.33
C LEU A 157 -21.37 -15.58 7.86
N ILE A 158 -21.99 -16.44 7.04
CA ILE A 158 -21.65 -16.62 5.63
C ILE A 158 -22.90 -16.48 4.76
N GLY A 159 -22.84 -15.64 3.72
CA GLY A 159 -23.93 -15.44 2.77
C GLY A 159 -23.68 -14.30 1.78
N SER A 160 -24.69 -13.89 1.02
CA SER A 160 -24.54 -12.83 0.01
C SER A 160 -24.85 -11.41 0.51
N HIS A 161 -25.38 -11.27 1.73
CA HIS A 161 -25.76 -9.98 2.29
C HIS A 161 -24.56 -9.21 2.86
N ASP A 162 -24.61 -7.87 2.87
CA ASP A 162 -23.52 -7.00 3.37
C ASP A 162 -23.29 -7.11 4.89
N SER A 163 -24.22 -7.76 5.61
CA SER A 163 -24.12 -7.99 7.05
C SER A 163 -23.36 -9.27 7.42
N GLN A 164 -22.92 -10.05 6.43
CA GLN A 164 -22.21 -11.33 6.65
C GLN A 164 -20.72 -11.08 6.89
N ASP A 165 -20.07 -11.93 7.69
CA ASP A 165 -18.63 -11.87 7.91
C ASP A 165 -17.85 -12.31 6.66
N ILE A 166 -18.36 -13.34 5.99
CA ILE A 166 -17.85 -13.83 4.71
C ILE A 166 -18.94 -13.63 3.66
N GLN A 167 -18.78 -12.58 2.86
CA GLN A 167 -19.68 -12.29 1.76
C GLN A 167 -19.29 -13.10 0.52
N LEU A 168 -20.22 -13.91 0.03
CA LEU A 168 -20.03 -14.74 -1.16
C LEU A 168 -21.01 -14.30 -2.26
N CYS A 169 -20.51 -14.26 -3.49
CA CYS A 169 -21.28 -13.83 -4.66
C CYS A 169 -21.34 -14.97 -5.68
N GLY A 170 -22.50 -15.62 -5.80
CA GLY A 170 -22.66 -16.74 -6.72
C GLY A 170 -24.10 -17.20 -6.87
N LEU A 171 -24.38 -17.88 -7.99
CA LEU A 171 -25.68 -18.50 -8.22
C LEU A 171 -25.95 -19.55 -7.13
N GLY A 172 -27.06 -19.40 -6.41
CA GLY A 172 -27.47 -20.32 -5.34
C GLY A 172 -27.02 -19.92 -3.92
N ILE A 173 -26.15 -18.92 -3.79
CA ILE A 173 -25.81 -18.35 -2.47
C ILE A 173 -27.00 -17.53 -1.95
N GLN A 174 -27.33 -17.74 -0.67
CA GLN A 174 -28.45 -17.06 -0.01
C GLN A 174 -27.94 -15.85 0.78
N PRO A 175 -28.78 -14.83 1.07
CA PRO A 175 -28.41 -13.70 1.91
C PRO A 175 -27.80 -14.11 3.25
N GLU A 176 -28.41 -15.13 3.88
CA GLU A 176 -27.91 -15.87 5.02
C GLU A 176 -27.82 -17.35 4.60
N HIS A 177 -26.61 -17.85 4.38
CA HIS A 177 -26.40 -19.16 3.78
C HIS A 177 -26.05 -20.21 4.85
N CYS A 178 -25.02 -19.94 5.64
CA CYS A 178 -24.65 -20.79 6.76
C CYS A 178 -23.91 -20.02 7.84
N ILE A 179 -23.73 -20.69 8.97
CA ILE A 179 -22.98 -20.18 10.11
C ILE A 179 -21.90 -21.22 10.43
N ILE A 180 -20.70 -20.75 10.73
CA ILE A 180 -19.64 -21.58 11.29
C ILE A 180 -19.35 -21.13 12.72
N ASP A 181 -19.48 -22.05 13.66
CA ASP A 181 -19.19 -21.86 15.08
C ASP A 181 -17.93 -22.64 15.47
N ILE A 182 -17.03 -22.00 16.22
CA ILE A 182 -15.87 -22.65 16.83
C ILE A 182 -16.09 -22.68 18.34
N THR A 183 -16.21 -23.87 18.90
CA THR A 183 -16.43 -24.03 20.34
C THR A 183 -15.14 -23.77 21.13
N ALA A 184 -15.26 -23.47 22.43
CA ALA A 184 -14.11 -23.32 23.33
C ALA A 184 -13.23 -24.59 23.44
N GLU A 185 -13.76 -25.74 23.04
CA GLU A 185 -13.09 -27.04 22.98
C GLU A 185 -12.38 -27.27 21.62
N GLY A 186 -12.47 -26.32 20.70
CA GLY A 186 -11.87 -26.37 19.37
C GLY A 186 -12.67 -27.15 18.32
N GLN A 187 -13.93 -27.50 18.60
CA GLN A 187 -14.79 -28.14 17.60
C GLN A 187 -15.37 -27.09 16.64
N VAL A 188 -15.37 -27.41 15.34
CA VAL A 188 -15.92 -26.56 14.29
C VAL A 188 -17.26 -27.14 13.84
N ILE A 189 -18.33 -26.35 13.95
CA ILE A 189 -19.70 -26.76 13.61
C ILE A 189 -20.20 -25.85 12.49
N LEU A 190 -20.66 -26.44 11.39
CA LEU A 190 -21.31 -25.73 10.29
C LEU A 190 -22.82 -25.95 10.36
N THR A 191 -23.57 -24.86 10.49
CA THR A 191 -25.03 -24.87 10.56
C THR A 191 -25.63 -24.25 9.28
N PRO A 192 -26.31 -25.04 8.43
CA PRO A 192 -26.99 -24.50 7.25
C PRO A 192 -28.27 -23.75 7.64
N MET A 193 -28.59 -22.69 6.91
CA MET A 193 -29.87 -21.98 7.08
C MET A 193 -31.03 -22.74 6.40
N LYS A 194 -32.26 -22.59 6.92
CA LYS A 194 -33.44 -23.43 6.57
C LYS A 194 -33.82 -23.51 5.08
N ASN A 195 -33.21 -22.71 4.21
CA ASN A 195 -33.48 -22.65 2.76
C ASN A 195 -32.22 -22.84 1.88
N THR A 196 -31.08 -23.28 2.44
CA THR A 196 -29.94 -23.67 1.62
C THR A 196 -30.17 -25.07 1.05
N ARG A 197 -30.06 -25.19 -0.27
CA ARG A 197 -30.24 -26.43 -1.03
C ARG A 197 -28.88 -27.03 -1.38
#